data_AF-A0AAW7QSS6-F1
#
_entry.id   AF-A0AAW7QSS6-F1
#
_cell.length_a   1.000
_cell.length_b   1.000
_cell.length_c   1.000
_cell.angle_alpha   90.00
_cell.angle_beta   90.00
_cell.angle_gamma   90.00
#
_symmetry.space_group_name_H-M   'P 1'
#
loop_
_entity.id
_entity.type
_entity.pdbx_description
1 polymer ?
#
loop_
_entity_poly.entity_id
_entity_poly.type
_entity_poly.pdbx_seq_one_letter_code
_entity_poly.pdbx_strand_id
1 'polypeptide(L)'
;MSVPALRIDWRWIALFVIIIVLANARSLPWPITALALALPGSWLIYHAAQMLGLAIPGTRPTTRVTYWRGRRIETNTPVRRNPFWDRTNLVPGLLYGITGLMLTLAALAVVTRNLGM
;
A
#
# COMPACT_ATOMS: atom_id res chain seq x y z
N MET A 1 9.59 38.74 -2.28
CA MET A 1 10.43 37.52 -2.20
C MET A 1 9.63 36.43 -1.50
N SER A 2 9.03 35.53 -2.27
CA SER A 2 8.34 34.34 -1.74
C SER A 2 9.40 33.30 -1.35
N VAL A 3 9.44 32.92 -0.08
CA VAL A 3 10.30 31.83 0.41
C VAL A 3 9.85 30.53 -0.30
N PRO A 4 10.74 29.78 -0.96
CA PRO A 4 10.36 28.51 -1.55
C PRO A 4 9.93 27.57 -0.42
N ALA A 5 8.65 27.19 -0.38
CA ALA A 5 8.17 26.18 0.54
C ALA A 5 8.87 24.86 0.21
N LEU A 6 9.73 24.39 1.12
CA LEU A 6 10.30 23.04 1.05
C LEU A 6 9.14 22.05 1.06
N ARG A 7 8.79 21.50 -0.11
CA ARG A 7 7.87 20.37 -0.21
C ARG A 7 8.65 19.14 0.24
N ILE A 8 8.72 18.95 1.56
CA ILE A 8 9.23 17.70 2.13
C ILE A 8 8.27 16.60 1.70
N ASP A 9 8.71 15.81 0.75
CA ASP A 9 7.98 14.65 0.27
C ASP A 9 7.93 13.63 1.40
N TRP A 10 6.73 13.27 1.86
CA TRP A 10 6.50 12.32 2.96
C TRP A 10 7.22 10.98 2.74
N ARG A 11 7.52 10.65 1.48
CA ARG A 11 8.33 9.50 1.05
C ARG A 11 9.72 9.49 1.70
N TRP A 12 10.35 10.64 1.89
CA TRP A 12 11.65 10.75 2.55
C TRP A 12 11.54 10.48 4.05
N ILE A 13 10.47 10.94 4.70
CA ILE A 13 10.21 10.65 6.11
C ILE A 13 10.03 9.14 6.30
N ALA A 14 9.23 8.50 5.44
CA ALA A 14 9.04 7.06 5.45
C ALA A 14 10.36 6.29 5.25
N LEU A 15 11.19 6.73 4.30
CA LEU A 15 12.52 6.15 4.07
C LEU A 15 13.42 6.26 5.32
N PHE A 16 13.49 7.44 5.93
CA PHE A 16 14.28 7.65 7.14
C PHE A 16 13.80 6.79 8.30
N VAL A 17 12.48 6.68 8.50
CA VAL A 17 11.91 5.80 9.54
C VAL A 17 12.34 4.35 9.29
N ILE A 18 12.26 3.87 8.06
CA ILE A 18 12.70 2.50 7.71
C ILE A 18 14.19 2.32 8.00
N ILE A 19 15.05 3.25 7.58
CA ILE A 19 16.51 3.18 7.79
C ILE A 19 16.84 3.18 9.29
N ILE A 20 16.21 4.06 10.08
CA ILE A 20 16.43 4.16 11.52
C ILE A 20 16.04 2.85 12.21
N VAL A 21 14.90 2.26 11.82
CA VAL A 21 14.47 0.97 12.38
C VAL A 21 15.41 -0.15 11.98
N LEU A 22 15.87 -0.19 10.72
CA LEU A 22 16.80 -1.22 10.25
C LEU A 22 18.16 -1.12 10.95
N ALA A 23 18.68 0.10 11.11
CA ALA A 23 19.95 0.38 11.78
C ALA A 23 19.91 0.01 13.27
N ASN A 24 18.74 0.14 13.90
CA ASN A 24 18.53 -0.16 15.32
C ASN A 24 17.78 -1.48 15.55
N ALA A 25 17.66 -2.34 14.54
CA ALA A 25 16.85 -3.55 14.66
C ALA A 25 17.33 -4.52 15.74
N ARG A 26 18.60 -4.42 16.16
CA ARG A 26 19.17 -5.20 17.29
C ARG A 26 18.86 -4.63 18.67
N SER A 27 18.58 -3.33 18.76
CA SER A 27 18.36 -2.60 20.03
C SER A 27 16.90 -2.20 20.23
N LEU A 28 16.08 -2.21 19.18
CA LEU A 28 14.66 -1.89 19.23
C LEU A 28 13.83 -3.07 19.75
N PRO A 29 12.81 -2.80 20.58
CA PRO A 29 11.80 -3.80 20.94
C PRO A 29 11.21 -4.46 19.69
N TRP A 30 11.11 -5.79 19.72
CA TRP A 30 10.57 -6.57 18.60
C TRP A 30 9.20 -6.10 18.07
N PRO A 31 8.27 -5.53 18.89
CA PRO A 31 7.00 -5.01 18.35
C PRO A 31 7.21 -3.85 17.39
N ILE A 32 8.21 -2.99 17.64
CA ILE A 32 8.51 -1.83 16.81
C ILE A 32 9.10 -2.29 15.47
N THR A 33 10.03 -3.24 15.48
CA THR A 33 10.58 -3.82 14.25
C THR A 33 9.51 -4.56 13.45
N ALA A 34 8.60 -5.29 14.12
CA ALA A 34 7.50 -5.97 13.46
C ALA A 34 6.53 -4.97 12.80
N LEU A 35 6.15 -3.90 13.49
CA LEU A 35 5.29 -2.84 12.92
C LEU A 35 5.98 -2.11 11.75
N ALA A 36 7.26 -1.80 11.88
CA ALA A 36 8.01 -1.13 10.82
C ALA A 36 8.13 -1.97 9.53
N LEU A 37 8.04 -3.30 9.63
CA LEU A 37 7.99 -4.20 8.48
C LEU A 37 6.55 -4.44 8.00
N ALA A 38 5.62 -4.63 8.93
CA ALA A 38 4.23 -4.95 8.64
C ALA A 38 3.49 -3.78 7.96
N LEU A 39 3.74 -2.54 8.38
CA LEU A 39 3.09 -1.35 7.81
C LEU A 39 3.41 -1.15 6.31
N PRO A 40 4.69 -1.02 5.88
CA PRO A 40 5.02 -0.91 4.46
C PRO A 40 4.71 -2.20 3.69
N GLY A 41 4.90 -3.38 4.28
CA GLY A 41 4.55 -4.65 3.64
C GLY A 41 3.07 -4.74 3.29
N SER A 42 2.19 -4.42 4.24
CA SER A 42 0.74 -4.43 4.04
C SER A 42 0.29 -3.37 3.03
N TRP A 43 0.92 -2.19 3.06
CA TRP A 43 0.64 -1.11 2.12
C TRP A 43 1.03 -1.49 0.68
N LEU A 44 2.18 -2.15 0.50
CA LEU A 44 2.63 -2.65 -0.80
C LEU A 44 1.70 -3.74 -1.35
N ILE A 45 1.23 -4.66 -0.49
CA ILE A 45 0.24 -5.68 -0.87
C ILE A 45 -1.08 -5.03 -1.28
N TYR A 46 -1.54 -4.01 -0.55
CA TYR A 46 -2.73 -3.25 -0.90
C TYR A 46 -2.61 -2.59 -2.28
N HIS A 47 -1.47 -1.94 -2.56
CA HIS A 47 -1.20 -1.35 -3.86
C HIS A 47 -1.10 -2.38 -4.98
N ALA A 48 -0.45 -3.53 -4.72
CA ALA A 48 -0.39 -4.63 -5.66
C ALA A 48 -1.80 -5.15 -5.99
N ALA A 49 -2.65 -5.35 -4.98
CA ALA A 49 -4.03 -5.77 -5.17
C ALA A 49 -4.83 -4.77 -6.00
N GLN A 50 -4.67 -3.48 -5.72
CA GLN A 50 -5.34 -2.41 -6.47
C GLN A 50 -4.85 -2.30 -7.92
N MET A 51 -3.55 -2.49 -8.16
CA MET A 51 -2.95 -2.49 -9.51
C MET A 51 -3.33 -3.74 -10.30
N LEU A 52 -3.46 -4.89 -9.64
CA LEU A 52 -3.91 -6.14 -10.24
C LEU A 52 -5.44 -6.20 -10.34
N GLY A 53 -6.17 -5.20 -9.85
CA GLY A 53 -7.63 -5.14 -9.94
C GLY A 53 -8.31 -6.26 -9.14
N LEU A 54 -7.61 -6.80 -8.14
CA LEU A 54 -8.18 -7.69 -7.15
C LEU A 54 -9.18 -6.87 -6.32
N ALA A 55 -10.46 -7.12 -6.52
CA ALA A 55 -11.51 -6.48 -5.75
C ALA A 55 -11.39 -6.90 -4.29
N ILE A 56 -11.00 -5.97 -3.42
CA ILE A 56 -10.92 -6.22 -1.99
C ILE A 56 -12.37 -6.30 -1.47
N PRO A 57 -12.78 -7.40 -0.80
CA PRO A 57 -14.14 -7.52 -0.27
C PRO A 57 -14.46 -6.32 0.63
N GLY A 58 -15.51 -5.57 0.29
CA GLY A 58 -15.94 -4.36 1.02
C GLY A 58 -15.67 -3.03 0.33
N THR A 59 -14.87 -3.00 -0.74
CA THR A 59 -14.75 -1.80 -1.59
C THR A 59 -15.96 -1.68 -2.51
N ARG A 60 -17.01 -1.00 -2.03
CA ARG A 60 -18.21 -0.73 -2.85
C ARG A 60 -17.82 0.12 -4.05
N PRO A 61 -18.24 -0.23 -5.28
CA PRO A 61 -18.08 0.66 -6.42
C PRO A 61 -18.77 1.98 -6.10
N THR A 62 -18.03 3.09 -6.21
CA THR A 62 -18.56 4.42 -5.94
C THR A 62 -19.46 4.85 -7.10
N THR A 63 -20.74 4.47 -7.06
CA THR A 63 -21.71 4.93 -8.05
C THR A 63 -21.87 6.44 -7.92
N ARG A 64 -21.39 7.20 -8.91
CA ARG A 64 -21.58 8.64 -8.94
C ARG A 64 -22.97 8.92 -9.47
N VAL A 65 -23.86 9.35 -8.59
CA VAL A 65 -25.18 9.85 -8.98
C VAL A 65 -25.01 11.31 -9.42
N THR A 66 -25.27 11.58 -10.70
CA THR A 66 -25.29 12.94 -11.22
C THR A 66 -26.72 13.30 -11.59
N TYR A 67 -27.21 14.42 -11.08
CA TYR A 67 -28.51 14.97 -11.47
C TYR A 67 -28.31 15.95 -12.62
N TRP A 68 -28.98 15.69 -13.74
CA TRP A 68 -28.91 16.57 -14.89
C TRP A 68 -30.28 16.68 -15.55
N ARG A 69 -30.76 17.91 -15.78
CA ARG A 69 -32.08 18.20 -16.38
C ARG A 69 -33.25 17.41 -15.76
N GLY A 70 -33.28 17.32 -14.43
CA GLY A 70 -34.33 16.59 -13.70
C GLY A 70 -34.27 15.06 -13.85
N ARG A 71 -33.25 14.51 -14.52
CA ARG A 71 -33.03 13.07 -14.64
C ARG A 71 -31.87 12.63 -13.73
N ARG A 72 -32.08 11.52 -13.01
CA ARG A 72 -31.05 10.83 -12.24
C ARG A 72 -30.22 9.98 -13.19
N ILE A 73 -28.96 10.32 -13.39
CA ILE A 73 -28.01 9.53 -14.17
C ILE A 73 -27.10 8.81 -13.17
N GLU A 74 -27.31 7.51 -13.02
CA GLU A 74 -26.39 6.64 -12.30
C GLU A 74 -25.21 6.35 -13.22
N THR A 75 -24.14 7.14 -13.06
CA THR A 75 -22.89 6.80 -13.73
C THR A 75 -22.23 5.72 -12.88
N ASN A 76 -22.42 4.47 -13.27
CA ASN A 76 -21.54 3.41 -12.83
C ASN A 76 -20.13 3.83 -13.26
N THR A 77 -19.27 4.13 -12.28
CA THR A 77 -17.85 4.37 -12.54
C THR A 77 -17.35 3.24 -13.43
N PRO A 78 -16.66 3.55 -14.55
CA PRO A 78 -16.22 2.53 -15.48
C PRO A 78 -15.42 1.49 -14.67
N VAL A 79 -15.85 0.23 -14.78
CA VAL A 79 -15.08 -0.90 -14.25
C VAL A 79 -13.69 -0.73 -14.84
N ARG A 80 -12.70 -0.42 -13.98
CA ARG A 80 -11.30 -0.31 -14.40
C ARG A 80 -11.01 -1.59 -15.17
N ARG A 81 -10.73 -1.46 -16.47
CA ARG A 81 -10.44 -2.59 -17.37
C ARG A 81 -9.49 -3.53 -16.64
N ASN A 82 -9.86 -4.81 -16.54
CA ASN A 82 -9.20 -5.76 -15.66
C ASN A 82 -7.67 -5.71 -15.89
N PRO A 83 -6.88 -5.15 -14.96
CA PRO A 83 -5.50 -4.77 -15.22
C PRO A 83 -4.56 -5.97 -15.29
N PHE A 84 -5.03 -7.18 -14.96
CA PHE A 84 -4.37 -8.44 -15.30
C PHE A 84 -4.08 -8.59 -16.80
N TRP A 85 -4.83 -7.90 -17.67
CA TRP A 85 -4.63 -7.94 -19.13
C TRP A 85 -3.78 -6.78 -19.66
N ASP A 86 -3.41 -5.82 -18.79
CA ASP A 86 -2.54 -4.70 -19.15
C ASP A 86 -1.12 -5.01 -18.68
N ARG A 87 -0.27 -5.47 -19.61
CA ARG A 87 1.14 -5.82 -19.35
C ARG A 87 1.91 -4.69 -18.67
N THR A 88 1.49 -3.45 -18.88
CA THR A 88 2.09 -2.24 -18.29
C THR A 88 1.89 -2.16 -16.78
N ASN A 89 0.76 -2.66 -16.27
CA ASN A 89 0.43 -2.66 -14.83
C ASN A 89 0.79 -3.97 -14.13
N LEU A 90 1.02 -5.02 -14.89
CA LEU A 90 1.34 -6.37 -14.40
C LEU A 90 2.71 -6.41 -13.72
N VAL A 91 3.75 -5.87 -14.38
CA VAL A 91 5.12 -5.87 -13.84
C VAL A 91 5.23 -5.06 -12.53
N PRO A 92 4.75 -3.80 -12.45
CA PRO A 92 4.78 -3.04 -11.20
C PRO A 92 3.95 -3.71 -10.10
N GLY A 93 2.75 -4.20 -10.42
CA GLY A 93 1.88 -4.88 -9.47
C GLY A 93 2.55 -6.13 -8.87
N LEU A 94 3.27 -6.90 -9.70
CA LEU A 94 4.00 -8.08 -9.25
C LEU A 94 5.19 -7.72 -8.35
N LEU A 95 5.94 -6.67 -8.69
CA LEU A 95 7.04 -6.17 -7.86
C LEU A 95 6.55 -5.70 -6.49
N TYR A 96 5.50 -4.86 -6.47
CA TYR A 96 4.89 -4.43 -5.20
C TYR A 96 4.34 -5.62 -4.40
N GLY A 97 3.75 -6.60 -5.08
CA GLY A 97 3.23 -7.81 -4.44
C GLY A 97 4.31 -8.63 -3.78
N ILE A 98 5.38 -8.97 -4.51
CA ILE A 98 6.50 -9.79 -4.00
C ILE A 98 7.22 -9.06 -2.87
N THR A 99 7.56 -7.78 -3.05
CA THR A 99 8.25 -7.00 -2.02
C THR A 99 7.39 -6.84 -0.77
N GLY A 100 6.09 -6.57 -0.95
CA GLY A 100 5.14 -6.50 0.16
C GLY A 100 5.01 -7.81 0.92
N LEU A 101 4.95 -8.94 0.20
CA LEU A 101 4.85 -10.28 0.77
C LEU A 101 6.13 -10.67 1.52
N MET A 102 7.31 -10.36 0.99
CA MET A 102 8.57 -10.57 1.71
C MET A 102 8.62 -9.78 3.02
N LEU A 103 8.16 -8.53 3.02
CA LEU A 103 8.15 -7.69 4.23
C LEU A 103 7.15 -8.18 5.28
N THR A 104 5.94 -8.58 4.88
CA THR A 104 4.97 -9.14 5.82
C THR A 104 5.40 -10.48 6.37
N LEU A 105 5.99 -11.36 5.55
CA LEU A 105 6.59 -12.61 6.04
C LEU A 105 7.74 -12.36 7.01
N ALA A 106 8.60 -11.37 6.73
CA ALA A 106 9.66 -11.00 7.65
C ALA A 106 9.10 -10.47 8.99
N ALA A 107 8.05 -9.64 8.95
CA ALA A 107 7.36 -9.20 10.16
C ALA A 107 6.78 -10.38 10.93
N LEU A 108 6.14 -11.33 10.23
CA LEU A 108 5.58 -12.55 10.82
C LEU A 108 6.68 -13.40 11.48
N ALA A 109 7.81 -13.59 10.81
CA ALA A 109 8.95 -14.32 11.35
C ALA A 109 9.54 -13.67 12.61
N VAL A 110 9.59 -12.33 12.67
CA VAL A 110 9.99 -11.61 13.88
C VAL A 110 8.99 -11.88 15.01
N VAL A 111 7.70 -11.87 14.73
CA VAL A 111 6.66 -12.14 15.73
C VAL A 111 6.73 -13.59 16.21
N THR A 112 6.76 -14.58 15.33
CA THR A 112 6.77 -16.01 15.71
C THR A 112 8.02 -16.35 16.52
N ARG A 113 9.19 -15.89 16.07
CA ARG A 113 10.46 -16.08 16.78
C ARG A 113 10.42 -15.55 18.21
N ASN A 114 9.78 -14.41 18.44
CA ASN A 114 9.69 -13.81 19.78
C ASN A 114 8.56 -14.43 20.63
N LEU A 115 7.55 -15.04 20.00
CA LEU A 115 6.48 -15.78 20.67
C LEU A 115 6.83 -17.25 20.94
N GLY A 116 8.00 -17.73 20.49
CA GLY A 116 8.49 -19.09 20.74
C GLY A 116 7.86 -20.17 19.86
N MET A 117 7.30 -19.78 18.70
CA MET A 117 6.83 -20.69 17.64
C MET A 117 7.85 -20.74 16.51
#